data_AF-A0A2H6KJD4-F1
#
_entry.id   AF-A0A2H6KJD4-F1
#
_cell.length_a   1.000
_cell.length_b   1.000
_cell.length_c   1.000
_cell.angle_alpha   90.00
_cell.angle_beta   90.00
_cell.angle_gamma   90.00
#
_symmetry.space_group_name_H-M   'P 1'
#
loop_
_entity.id
_entity.type
_entity.pdbx_description
1 polymer ?
#
loop_
_entity_poly.entity_id
_entity_poly.type
_entity_poly.pdbx_seq_one_letter_code
_entity_poly.pdbx_strand_id
1 'polypeptide(L)'
;MSFLHGVLESVKEDDNVTQYNNYIKSSNINDGLDKVLQLLTSLIGTGRVGLSDSVGSVKGWLEKYNEEVEEKTEAVKNALKNIRDNIADRDIQKIELAKSNGLKAMHEAFRWSLNDLDGNMKTLRENSIGYNALDKGLKSRLDIALGRIETGINVLKHSAETKGLMERVQYMDEQLVEQGKNIEREIDFTSKQLQKTLADEFNNVISHIDRLNAKKGEDLFT
;
A
#
# COMPACT_ATOMS: atom_id res chain seq x y z
N MET A 1 -59.35 15.12 36.53
CA MET A 1 -58.33 15.97 35.90
C MET A 1 -58.77 16.33 34.47
N SER A 2 -59.72 17.27 34.33
CA SER A 2 -60.36 17.57 33.03
C SER A 2 -59.55 18.54 32.18
N PHE A 3 -58.77 19.43 32.83
CA PHE A 3 -58.06 20.51 32.15
C PHE A 3 -56.92 20.02 31.25
N LEU A 4 -56.14 19.05 31.71
CA LEU A 4 -55.06 18.45 30.91
C LEU A 4 -55.59 17.55 29.78
N HIS A 5 -56.78 16.95 29.94
CA HIS A 5 -57.39 16.12 28.90
C HIS A 5 -57.78 16.97 27.69
N GLY A 6 -58.52 18.07 27.90
CA GLY A 6 -58.91 18.97 26.81
C GLY A 6 -57.73 19.67 26.13
N VAL A 7 -56.68 20.04 26.89
CA VAL A 7 -55.48 20.67 26.32
C VAL A 7 -54.71 19.67 25.44
N LEU A 8 -54.51 18.43 25.89
CA LEU A 8 -53.79 17.41 25.10
C LEU A 8 -54.59 16.91 23.89
N GLU A 9 -55.93 16.89 24.01
CA GLU A 9 -56.83 16.51 22.92
C GLU A 9 -56.79 17.55 21.79
N SER A 10 -56.73 18.84 22.12
CA SER A 10 -56.57 19.92 21.13
C SER A 10 -55.22 19.92 20.42
N VAL A 11 -54.15 19.48 21.09
CA VAL A 11 -52.78 19.45 20.52
C VAL A 11 -52.59 18.23 19.61
N LYS A 12 -53.34 17.15 19.81
CA LYS A 12 -53.25 15.94 18.98
C LYS A 12 -53.68 16.17 17.53
N GLU A 13 -54.64 17.07 17.32
CA GLU A 13 -55.14 17.45 16.00
C GLU A 13 -54.46 18.70 15.42
N ASP A 14 -53.51 19.31 16.15
CA ASP A 14 -52.76 20.47 15.66
C ASP A 14 -51.98 20.12 14.39
N ASP A 15 -52.08 20.99 13.39
CA ASP A 15 -51.44 20.83 12.08
C ASP A 15 -49.92 20.65 12.18
N ASN A 16 -49.28 21.28 13.18
CA ASN A 16 -47.84 21.10 13.42
C ASN A 16 -47.51 19.69 13.92
N VAL A 17 -48.41 19.05 14.66
CA VAL A 17 -48.23 17.68 15.20
C VAL A 17 -48.56 16.64 14.13
N THR A 18 -49.62 16.86 13.35
CA THR A 18 -50.02 15.94 12.26
C THR A 18 -49.08 16.00 11.06
N GLN A 19 -48.36 17.10 10.83
CA GLN A 19 -47.32 17.21 9.80
C GLN A 19 -46.21 16.16 9.99
N TYR A 20 -45.84 15.83 11.24
CA TYR A 20 -44.84 14.81 11.52
C TYR A 20 -45.30 13.39 11.15
N ASN A 21 -46.60 13.10 11.25
CA ASN A 21 -47.18 11.80 10.88
C ASN A 21 -47.03 11.49 9.38
N ASN A 22 -46.85 12.50 8.53
CA ASN A 22 -46.67 12.30 7.09
C ASN A 22 -45.25 11.84 6.73
N TYR A 23 -44.25 12.11 7.57
CA TYR A 23 -42.89 11.57 7.40
C TYR A 23 -42.77 10.09 7.82
N ILE A 24 -43.75 9.58 8.56
CA ILE A 24 -43.78 8.20 9.11
C ILE A 24 -44.38 7.20 8.11
N LYS A 25 -45.04 7.69 7.05
CA LYS A 25 -45.70 6.87 6.00
C LYS A 25 -44.74 6.35 4.93
N SER A 26 -43.43 6.39 5.15
CA SER A 26 -42.47 5.90 4.16
C SER A 26 -42.53 4.38 4.06
N SER A 27 -42.63 3.92 2.82
CA SER A 27 -42.92 2.54 2.42
C SER A 27 -41.64 1.72 2.30
N ASN A 28 -41.25 0.98 3.34
CA ASN A 28 -40.75 -0.39 3.22
C ASN A 28 -40.54 -1.02 4.60
N ILE A 29 -41.52 -1.83 4.99
CA ILE A 29 -41.45 -2.69 6.18
C ILE A 29 -40.39 -3.75 5.89
N ASN A 30 -39.22 -3.63 6.53
CA ASN A 30 -38.47 -4.72 7.16
C ASN A 30 -37.28 -4.13 7.96
N ASP A 31 -37.47 -4.06 9.29
CA ASP A 31 -36.47 -4.00 10.38
C ASP A 31 -35.60 -2.76 10.69
N GLY A 32 -35.62 -1.67 9.94
CA GLY A 32 -34.84 -0.46 10.26
C GLY A 32 -35.65 0.82 10.20
N LEU A 33 -35.59 1.65 11.25
CA LEU A 33 -36.18 2.99 11.41
C LEU A 33 -37.72 3.10 11.31
N ASP A 34 -38.37 2.57 10.27
CA ASP A 34 -39.82 2.69 10.08
C ASP A 34 -40.62 2.03 11.21
N LYS A 35 -40.14 0.88 11.73
CA LYS A 35 -40.73 0.24 12.92
C LYS A 35 -40.58 1.10 14.17
N VAL A 36 -39.46 1.79 14.32
CA VAL A 36 -39.19 2.70 15.44
C VAL A 36 -40.11 3.92 15.33
N LEU A 37 -40.26 4.47 14.12
CA LEU A 37 -41.17 5.58 13.84
C LEU A 37 -42.64 5.21 14.06
N GLN A 38 -43.08 4.03 13.64
CA GLN A 38 -44.42 3.52 13.91
C GLN A 38 -44.67 3.31 15.41
N LEU A 39 -43.71 2.72 16.12
CA LEU A 39 -43.80 2.52 17.56
C LEU A 39 -43.86 3.87 18.30
N LEU A 40 -42.96 4.81 17.96
CA LEU A 40 -42.99 6.18 18.46
C LEU A 40 -44.37 6.81 18.29
N THR A 41 -44.93 6.73 17.09
CA THR A 41 -46.26 7.27 16.76
C THR A 41 -47.36 6.65 17.62
N SER A 42 -47.32 5.33 17.81
CA SER A 42 -48.32 4.61 18.61
C SER A 42 -48.25 4.92 20.10
N LEU A 43 -47.10 5.38 20.59
CA LEU A 43 -46.86 5.69 22.00
C LEU A 43 -47.13 7.16 22.35
N ILE A 44 -47.40 8.03 21.37
CA ILE A 44 -47.78 9.43 21.60
C ILE A 44 -49.06 9.49 22.46
N GLY A 45 -49.02 10.28 23.53
CA GLY A 45 -50.16 10.50 24.42
C GLY A 45 -50.37 9.42 25.50
N THR A 46 -49.53 8.38 25.57
CA THR A 46 -49.64 7.32 26.58
C THR A 46 -48.92 7.63 27.90
N GLY A 47 -48.37 8.85 28.04
CA GLY A 47 -47.74 9.32 29.26
C GLY A 47 -46.33 8.75 29.50
N ARG A 48 -45.96 8.57 30.78
CA ARG A 48 -44.58 8.21 31.19
C ARG A 48 -44.11 6.87 30.61
N VAL A 49 -45.00 5.89 30.48
CA VAL A 49 -44.65 4.55 29.99
C VAL A 49 -44.26 4.61 28.52
N GLY A 50 -45.11 5.19 27.65
CA GLY A 50 -44.76 5.31 26.24
C GLY A 50 -43.57 6.22 25.96
N LEU A 51 -43.31 7.23 26.79
CA LEU A 51 -42.06 8.00 26.69
C LEU A 51 -40.84 7.12 26.95
N SER A 52 -40.87 6.28 28.00
CA SER A 52 -39.78 5.36 28.33
C SER A 52 -39.54 4.35 27.19
N ASP A 53 -40.60 3.75 26.67
CA ASP A 53 -40.54 2.75 25.60
C ASP A 53 -40.07 3.36 24.27
N SER A 54 -40.51 4.58 23.99
CA SER A 54 -40.06 5.40 22.84
C SER A 54 -38.56 5.65 22.89
N VAL A 55 -38.06 6.10 24.05
CA VAL A 55 -36.62 6.36 24.24
C VAL A 55 -35.81 5.07 24.12
N GLY A 56 -36.28 3.97 24.71
CA GLY A 56 -35.62 2.66 24.59
C GLY A 56 -35.51 2.18 23.14
N SER A 57 -36.57 2.39 22.36
CA SER A 57 -36.62 1.98 20.95
C SER A 57 -35.69 2.82 20.06
N VAL A 58 -35.65 4.13 20.27
CA VAL A 58 -34.70 5.02 19.57
C VAL A 58 -33.26 4.66 19.95
N LYS A 59 -33.01 4.41 21.25
CA LYS A 59 -31.68 4.00 21.73
C LYS A 59 -31.21 2.73 21.03
N GLY A 60 -32.02 1.67 21.03
CA GLY A 60 -31.64 0.41 20.40
C GLY A 60 -31.42 0.52 18.88
N TRP A 61 -32.14 1.41 18.20
CA TRP A 61 -31.91 1.69 16.79
C TRP A 61 -30.60 2.44 16.54
N LEU A 62 -30.30 3.46 17.36
CA LEU A 62 -29.04 4.21 17.29
C LEU A 62 -27.82 3.33 17.59
N GLU A 63 -27.94 2.39 18.54
CA GLU A 63 -26.87 1.42 18.84
C GLU A 63 -26.56 0.55 17.61
N LYS A 64 -27.58 -0.07 16.99
CA LYS A 64 -27.39 -0.86 15.76
C LYS A 64 -26.85 -0.04 14.59
N TYR A 65 -27.33 1.19 14.44
CA TYR A 65 -26.82 2.10 13.42
C TYR A 65 -25.33 2.38 13.61
N ASN A 66 -24.90 2.64 14.85
CA ASN A 66 -23.49 2.86 15.17
C ASN A 66 -22.64 1.61 14.91
N GLU A 67 -23.11 0.42 15.30
CA GLU A 67 -22.42 -0.85 15.02
C GLU A 67 -22.20 -1.05 13.52
N GLU A 68 -23.23 -0.83 12.71
CA GLU A 68 -23.15 -0.95 11.24
C GLU A 68 -22.16 0.06 10.63
N VAL A 69 -22.15 1.30 11.12
CA VAL A 69 -21.19 2.33 10.67
C VAL A 69 -19.77 1.94 11.08
N GLU A 70 -19.58 1.44 12.30
CA GLU A 70 -18.29 0.97 12.79
C GLU A 70 -17.76 -0.18 11.93
N GLU A 71 -18.57 -1.21 11.68
CA GLU A 71 -18.19 -2.36 10.85
C GLU A 71 -17.71 -1.93 9.45
N LYS A 72 -18.51 -1.10 8.76
CA LYS A 72 -18.19 -0.62 7.41
C LYS A 72 -16.93 0.23 7.38
N THR A 73 -16.77 1.11 8.36
CA THR A 73 -15.60 2.00 8.43
C THR A 73 -14.33 1.24 8.83
N GLU A 74 -14.42 0.27 9.73
CA GLU A 74 -13.31 -0.62 10.09
C GLU A 74 -12.90 -1.52 8.91
N ALA A 75 -13.84 -2.01 8.11
CA ALA A 75 -13.51 -2.75 6.88
C ALA A 75 -12.63 -1.92 5.92
N VAL A 76 -12.95 -0.63 5.74
CA VAL A 76 -12.14 0.28 4.91
C VAL A 76 -10.79 0.59 5.57
N LYS A 77 -10.75 0.87 6.88
CA LYS A 77 -9.50 1.13 7.61
C LYS A 77 -8.56 -0.07 7.54
N ASN A 78 -9.07 -1.28 7.73
CA ASN A 78 -8.30 -2.51 7.66
C ASN A 78 -7.76 -2.76 6.25
N ALA A 79 -8.56 -2.52 5.21
CA ALA A 79 -8.10 -2.61 3.83
C ALA A 79 -6.94 -1.62 3.55
N LEU A 80 -7.05 -0.37 3.99
CA LEU A 80 -6.00 0.64 3.86
C LEU A 80 -4.75 0.28 4.66
N LYS A 81 -4.93 -0.24 5.88
CA LYS A 81 -3.84 -0.71 6.73
C LYS A 81 -3.09 -1.85 6.05
N ASN A 82 -3.80 -2.83 5.51
CA ASN A 82 -3.19 -3.94 4.78
C ASN A 82 -2.40 -3.47 3.55
N ILE A 83 -2.92 -2.49 2.80
CA ILE A 83 -2.17 -1.88 1.68
C ILE A 83 -0.86 -1.27 2.18
N ARG A 84 -0.92 -0.46 3.24
CA ARG A 84 0.26 0.17 3.82
C ARG A 84 1.28 -0.85 4.31
N ASP A 85 0.81 -1.86 5.04
CA ASP A 85 1.66 -2.89 5.63
C ASP A 85 2.28 -3.76 4.52
N ASN A 86 1.53 -4.10 3.46
CA ASN A 86 2.07 -4.77 2.27
C ASN A 86 3.18 -3.97 1.58
N ILE A 87 3.06 -2.64 1.48
CA ILE A 87 4.12 -1.79 0.93
C ILE A 87 5.40 -1.95 1.77
N ALA A 88 5.28 -1.78 3.08
CA ALA A 88 6.40 -1.76 4.00
C ALA A 88 7.08 -3.13 4.13
N ASP A 89 6.29 -4.18 4.33
CA ASP A 89 6.80 -5.48 4.74
C ASP A 89 7.07 -6.41 3.57
N ARG A 90 6.45 -6.18 2.40
CA ARG A 90 6.56 -7.09 1.25
C ARG A 90 7.18 -6.41 0.04
N ASP A 91 6.63 -5.29 -0.39
CA ASP A 91 6.98 -4.70 -1.69
C ASP A 91 8.38 -4.08 -1.68
N ILE A 92 8.72 -3.34 -0.62
CA ILE A 92 10.06 -2.79 -0.42
C ILE A 92 11.08 -3.92 -0.26
N GLN A 93 10.75 -4.96 0.52
CA GLN A 93 11.66 -6.09 0.72
C GLN A 93 11.93 -6.86 -0.57
N LYS A 94 10.92 -7.05 -1.43
CA LYS A 94 11.12 -7.68 -2.75
C LYS A 94 12.11 -6.93 -3.62
N ILE A 95 12.01 -5.59 -3.63
CA ILE A 95 12.95 -4.74 -4.38
C ILE A 95 14.35 -4.84 -3.77
N GLU A 96 14.46 -4.86 -2.45
CA GLU A 96 15.74 -4.98 -1.74
C GLU A 96 16.44 -6.31 -2.07
N LEU A 97 15.70 -7.42 -2.03
CA LEU A 97 16.22 -8.74 -2.37
C LEU A 97 16.63 -8.85 -3.84
N ALA A 98 16.01 -8.07 -4.72
CA ALA A 98 16.35 -8.06 -6.14
C ALA A 98 17.66 -7.31 -6.44
N LYS A 99 18.18 -6.49 -5.51
CA LYS A 99 19.41 -5.70 -5.71
C LYS A 99 20.63 -6.56 -6.07
N SER A 100 20.74 -7.75 -5.49
CA SER A 100 21.87 -8.66 -5.78
C SER A 100 21.85 -9.20 -7.21
N ASN A 101 20.72 -9.09 -7.91
CA ASN A 101 20.48 -9.69 -9.21
C ASN A 101 20.53 -8.67 -10.37
N GLY A 102 20.96 -7.44 -10.08
CA GLY A 102 21.09 -6.37 -11.07
C GLY A 102 19.88 -5.44 -11.15
N LEU A 103 20.04 -4.37 -11.93
CA LEU A 103 19.05 -3.31 -12.08
C LEU A 103 17.77 -3.81 -12.76
N LYS A 104 17.88 -4.74 -13.71
CA LYS A 104 16.72 -5.35 -14.38
C LYS A 104 15.82 -6.08 -13.40
N ALA A 105 16.40 -6.90 -12.51
CA ALA A 105 15.65 -7.62 -11.50
C ALA A 105 14.95 -6.66 -10.51
N MET A 106 15.65 -5.58 -10.10
CA MET A 106 15.06 -4.53 -9.26
C MET A 106 13.88 -3.85 -9.96
N HIS A 107 14.03 -3.55 -11.25
CA HIS A 107 12.99 -2.90 -12.05
C HIS A 107 11.75 -3.80 -12.20
N GLU A 108 11.94 -5.09 -12.47
CA GLU A 108 10.85 -6.07 -12.53
C GLU A 108 10.13 -6.23 -11.19
N ALA A 109 10.87 -6.28 -10.08
CA ALA A 109 10.31 -6.32 -8.73
C ALA A 109 9.48 -5.06 -8.43
N PHE A 110 10.00 -3.88 -8.77
CA PHE A 110 9.28 -2.62 -8.62
C PHE A 110 7.98 -2.59 -9.43
N ARG A 111 8.04 -3.00 -10.70
CA ARG A 111 6.86 -3.09 -11.58
C ARG A 111 5.82 -4.06 -11.03
N TRP A 112 6.24 -5.20 -10.52
CA TRP A 112 5.35 -6.16 -9.89
C TRP A 112 4.63 -5.53 -8.69
N SER A 113 5.36 -4.85 -7.80
CA SER A 113 4.78 -4.17 -6.64
C SER A 113 3.74 -3.12 -7.03
N LEU A 114 4.00 -2.32 -8.08
CA LEU A 114 3.02 -1.34 -8.58
C LEU A 114 1.72 -2.00 -9.08
N ASN A 115 1.82 -3.14 -9.76
CA ASN A 115 0.64 -3.88 -10.23
C ASN A 115 -0.14 -4.51 -9.07
N ASP A 116 0.54 -5.02 -8.05
CA ASP A 116 -0.12 -5.54 -6.86
C ASP A 116 -0.85 -4.43 -6.09
N LEU A 117 -0.25 -3.24 -5.96
CA LEU A 117 -0.90 -2.08 -5.35
C LEU A 117 -2.14 -1.63 -6.11
N ASP A 118 -2.06 -1.55 -7.44
CA ASP A 118 -3.20 -1.26 -8.31
C ASP A 118 -4.34 -2.27 -8.09
N GLY A 119 -4.01 -3.57 -7.99
CA GLY A 119 -4.96 -4.64 -7.66
C GLY A 119 -5.58 -4.51 -6.26
N ASN A 120 -4.79 -4.13 -5.25
CA ASN A 120 -5.28 -3.93 -3.89
C ASN A 120 -6.21 -2.71 -3.80
N MET A 121 -5.91 -1.62 -4.53
CA MET A 121 -6.79 -0.45 -4.61
C MET A 121 -8.13 -0.80 -5.24
N LYS A 122 -8.12 -1.59 -6.33
CA LYS A 122 -9.34 -2.10 -6.95
C LYS A 122 -10.15 -2.98 -5.97
N THR A 123 -9.49 -3.90 -5.28
CA THR A 123 -10.12 -4.77 -4.28
C THR A 123 -10.76 -3.97 -3.13
N LEU A 124 -10.08 -2.91 -2.66
CA LEU A 124 -10.63 -2.00 -1.66
C LEU A 124 -11.92 -1.35 -2.14
N ARG A 125 -11.96 -0.86 -3.38
CA ARG A 125 -13.14 -0.23 -3.98
C ARG A 125 -14.28 -1.22 -4.21
N GLU A 126 -13.95 -2.45 -4.59
CA GLU A 126 -14.95 -3.48 -4.88
C GLU A 126 -15.53 -4.13 -3.61
N ASN A 127 -14.91 -3.93 -2.45
CA ASN A 127 -15.34 -4.53 -1.18
C ASN A 127 -16.79 -4.14 -0.82
N SER A 128 -17.68 -5.13 -0.88
CA SER A 128 -19.12 -5.00 -0.68
C SER A 128 -19.53 -4.66 0.75
N ILE A 129 -18.69 -4.93 1.74
CA ILE A 129 -18.95 -4.63 3.16
C ILE A 129 -18.27 -3.31 3.57
N GLY A 130 -17.17 -2.95 2.90
CA GLY A 130 -16.44 -1.70 3.14
C GLY A 130 -16.87 -0.59 2.20
N TYR A 131 -15.98 -0.21 1.28
CA TYR A 131 -16.14 0.98 0.46
C TYR A 131 -17.47 0.99 -0.31
N ASN A 132 -17.90 -0.13 -0.91
CA ASN A 132 -19.15 -0.18 -1.67
C ASN A 132 -20.41 -0.06 -0.79
N ALA A 133 -20.33 -0.40 0.50
CA ALA A 133 -21.45 -0.25 1.43
C ALA A 133 -21.56 1.16 2.02
N LEU A 134 -20.55 2.01 1.85
CA LEU A 134 -20.57 3.38 2.37
C LEU A 134 -21.63 4.24 1.68
N ASP A 135 -22.12 5.24 2.40
CA ASP A 135 -22.99 6.27 1.83
C ASP A 135 -22.25 7.14 0.81
N LYS A 136 -23.02 7.84 -0.02
CA LYS A 136 -22.50 8.68 -1.10
C LYS A 136 -21.56 9.78 -0.60
N GLY A 137 -21.82 10.35 0.57
CA GLY A 137 -21.03 11.42 1.16
C GLY A 137 -19.64 10.94 1.59
N LEU A 138 -19.58 9.82 2.31
CA LEU A 138 -18.30 9.20 2.69
C LEU A 138 -17.51 8.71 1.47
N LYS A 139 -18.17 8.06 0.50
CA LYS A 139 -17.52 7.65 -0.76
C LYS A 139 -16.87 8.81 -1.48
N SER A 140 -17.62 9.91 -1.68
CA SER A 140 -17.10 11.08 -2.38
C SER A 140 -15.87 11.70 -1.70
N ARG A 141 -15.81 11.68 -0.37
CA ARG A 141 -14.63 12.16 0.37
C ARG A 141 -13.44 11.21 0.22
N LEU A 142 -13.68 9.91 0.31
CA LEU A 142 -12.64 8.90 0.10
C LEU A 142 -12.13 8.88 -1.33
N ASP A 143 -12.99 9.08 -2.32
CA ASP A 143 -12.62 9.12 -3.74
C ASP A 143 -11.55 10.15 -4.04
N ILE A 144 -11.64 11.32 -3.41
CA ILE A 144 -10.64 12.38 -3.58
C ILE A 144 -9.28 11.91 -3.06
N ALA A 145 -9.25 11.25 -1.90
CA ALA A 145 -8.01 10.79 -1.30
C ALA A 145 -7.43 9.57 -2.03
N LEU A 146 -8.25 8.55 -2.29
CA LEU A 146 -7.87 7.34 -3.02
C LEU A 146 -7.44 7.67 -4.45
N GLY A 147 -8.14 8.59 -5.12
CA GLY A 147 -7.80 9.04 -6.47
C GLY A 147 -6.41 9.68 -6.57
N ARG A 148 -5.94 10.35 -5.50
CA ARG A 148 -4.55 10.87 -5.44
C ARG A 148 -3.53 9.73 -5.36
N ILE A 149 -3.82 8.70 -4.57
CA ILE A 149 -2.97 7.51 -4.44
C ILE A 149 -2.91 6.78 -5.78
N GLU A 150 -4.06 6.55 -6.41
CA GLU A 150 -4.18 5.90 -7.73
C GLU A 150 -3.44 6.69 -8.81
N THR A 151 -3.54 8.03 -8.78
CA THR A 151 -2.78 8.89 -9.69
C THR A 151 -1.28 8.70 -9.49
N GLY A 152 -0.80 8.64 -8.24
CA GLY A 152 0.60 8.38 -7.93
C GLY A 152 1.06 7.00 -8.43
N ILE A 153 0.28 5.96 -8.17
CA ILE A 153 0.54 4.60 -8.67
C ILE A 153 0.61 4.61 -10.20
N ASN A 154 -0.35 5.25 -10.87
CA ASN A 154 -0.39 5.34 -12.33
C ASN A 154 0.82 6.05 -12.90
N VAL A 155 1.24 7.19 -12.34
CA VAL A 155 2.44 7.90 -12.79
C VAL A 155 3.68 7.01 -12.68
N LEU A 156 3.85 6.32 -11.55
CA LEU A 156 4.97 5.41 -11.34
C LEU A 156 4.93 4.22 -12.29
N LYS A 157 3.74 3.66 -12.54
CA LYS A 157 3.52 2.55 -13.46
C LYS A 157 3.87 2.95 -14.90
N HIS A 158 3.37 4.07 -15.39
CA HIS A 158 3.72 4.58 -16.73
C HIS A 158 5.23 4.85 -16.86
N SER A 159 5.85 5.40 -15.82
CA SER A 159 7.30 5.60 -15.81
C SER A 159 8.06 4.27 -15.88
N ALA A 160 7.62 3.25 -15.15
CA ALA A 160 8.24 1.93 -15.17
C ALA A 160 8.01 1.19 -16.49
N GLU A 161 6.87 1.40 -17.14
CA GLU A 161 6.53 0.75 -18.41
C GLU A 161 7.17 1.42 -19.64
N THR A 162 7.87 2.52 -19.46
CA THR A 162 8.56 3.21 -20.55
C THR A 162 9.64 2.31 -21.13
N LYS A 163 9.44 1.85 -22.37
CA LYS A 163 10.33 0.89 -23.05
C LYS A 163 11.79 1.31 -23.02
N GLY A 164 12.08 2.60 -23.22
CA GLY A 164 13.44 3.14 -23.19
C GLY A 164 14.12 3.01 -21.82
N LEU A 165 13.37 3.05 -20.71
CA LEU A 165 13.93 2.84 -19.37
C LEU A 165 14.35 1.38 -19.19
N MET A 166 13.51 0.43 -19.59
CA MET A 166 13.80 -1.01 -19.48
C MET A 166 15.02 -1.40 -20.33
N GLU A 167 15.06 -0.94 -21.59
CA GLU A 167 16.21 -1.17 -22.49
C GLU A 167 17.50 -0.59 -21.89
N ARG A 168 17.42 0.61 -21.29
CA ARG A 168 18.57 1.25 -20.67
C ARG A 168 19.05 0.53 -19.42
N VAL A 169 18.13 0.06 -18.58
CA VAL A 169 18.41 -0.71 -17.37
C VAL A 169 19.11 -2.02 -17.72
N GLN A 170 18.59 -2.76 -18.70
CA GLN A 170 19.22 -4.00 -19.17
C GLN A 170 20.62 -3.73 -19.75
N TYR A 171 20.75 -2.71 -20.60
CA TYR A 171 22.03 -2.33 -21.17
C TYR A 171 23.06 -1.99 -20.08
N MET A 172 22.66 -1.29 -19.02
CA MET A 172 23.56 -0.96 -17.91
C MET A 172 24.07 -2.20 -17.17
N ASP A 173 23.21 -3.18 -16.91
CA ASP A 173 23.63 -4.44 -16.29
C ASP A 173 24.66 -5.18 -17.17
N GLU A 174 24.42 -5.24 -18.48
CA GLU A 174 25.34 -5.87 -19.45
C GLU A 174 26.70 -5.14 -19.48
N GLN A 175 26.70 -3.80 -19.48
CA GLN A 175 27.92 -3.01 -19.47
C GLN A 175 28.71 -3.17 -18.17
N LEU A 176 28.06 -3.24 -17.01
CA LEU A 176 28.74 -3.46 -15.72
C LEU A 176 29.44 -4.82 -15.68
N VAL A 177 28.78 -5.87 -16.18
CA VAL A 177 29.38 -7.21 -16.29
C VAL A 177 30.59 -7.19 -17.23
N GLU A 178 30.47 -6.54 -18.39
CA GLU A 178 31.57 -6.48 -19.35
C GLU A 178 32.76 -5.66 -18.83
N GLN A 179 32.50 -4.53 -18.17
CA GLN A 179 33.54 -3.73 -17.51
C GLN A 179 34.25 -4.53 -16.42
N GLY A 180 33.53 -5.30 -15.61
CA GLY A 180 34.13 -6.19 -14.61
C GLY A 180 35.08 -7.20 -15.24
N LYS A 181 34.64 -7.89 -16.30
CA LYS A 181 35.49 -8.83 -17.05
C LYS A 181 36.71 -8.17 -17.68
N ASN A 182 36.58 -6.93 -18.17
CA ASN A 182 37.69 -6.20 -18.75
C ASN A 182 38.75 -5.87 -17.69
N ILE A 183 38.34 -5.42 -16.51
CA ILE A 183 39.23 -5.15 -15.38
C ILE A 183 39.95 -6.43 -14.94
N GLU A 184 39.24 -7.55 -14.80
CA GLU A 184 39.85 -8.84 -14.45
C GLU A 184 40.90 -9.28 -15.48
N ARG A 185 40.59 -9.14 -16.78
CA ARG A 185 41.54 -9.45 -17.86
C ARG A 185 42.77 -8.55 -17.83
N GLU A 186 42.60 -7.26 -17.56
CA GLU A 186 43.70 -6.31 -17.47
C GLU A 186 44.61 -6.58 -16.26
N ILE A 187 44.03 -6.94 -15.11
CA ILE A 187 44.76 -7.36 -13.91
C ILE A 187 45.57 -8.63 -14.20
N ASP A 188 44.96 -9.66 -14.80
CA ASP A 188 45.64 -10.92 -15.13
C ASP A 188 46.77 -10.69 -16.13
N PHE A 189 46.54 -9.89 -17.17
CA PHE A 189 47.55 -9.52 -18.14
C PHE A 189 48.73 -8.80 -17.48
N THR A 190 48.44 -7.77 -16.67
CA THR A 190 49.46 -6.95 -16.00
C THR A 190 50.25 -7.79 -14.99
N SER A 191 49.58 -8.67 -14.24
CA SER A 191 50.23 -9.62 -13.31
C SER A 191 51.19 -10.56 -14.05
N LYS A 192 50.78 -11.12 -15.18
CA LYS A 192 51.65 -11.97 -16.02
C LYS A 192 52.86 -11.23 -16.57
N GLN A 193 52.68 -9.98 -17.03
CA GLN A 193 53.79 -9.14 -17.47
C GLN A 193 54.77 -8.87 -16.32
N LEU A 194 54.26 -8.49 -15.14
CA LEU A 194 55.07 -8.23 -13.97
C LEU A 194 55.87 -9.48 -13.56
N GLN A 195 55.24 -10.66 -13.52
CA GLN A 195 55.92 -11.92 -13.22
C GLN A 195 57.04 -12.24 -14.22
N LYS A 196 56.77 -12.03 -15.52
CA LYS A 196 57.78 -12.25 -16.57
C LYS A 196 58.96 -11.29 -16.40
N THR A 197 58.69 -9.99 -16.23
CA THR A 197 59.74 -8.99 -16.01
C THR A 197 60.58 -9.31 -14.77
N LEU A 198 59.94 -9.69 -13.65
CA LEU A 198 60.66 -10.11 -12.45
C LEU A 198 61.54 -11.34 -12.69
N ALA A 199 61.05 -12.35 -13.42
CA ALA A 199 61.82 -13.55 -13.73
C ALA A 199 63.03 -13.24 -14.64
N ASP A 200 62.83 -12.40 -15.66
CA ASP A 200 63.89 -11.97 -16.58
C ASP A 200 64.97 -11.19 -15.83
N GLU A 201 64.58 -10.24 -14.96
CA GLU A 201 65.52 -9.48 -14.13
C GLU A 201 66.27 -10.37 -13.13
N PHE A 202 65.59 -11.34 -12.52
CA PHE A 202 66.24 -12.28 -11.60
C PHE A 202 67.28 -13.16 -12.33
N ASN A 203 66.94 -13.64 -13.53
CA ASN A 203 67.87 -14.40 -14.38
C ASN A 203 69.06 -13.56 -14.84
N ASN A 204 68.86 -12.27 -15.11
CA ASN A 204 69.94 -11.34 -15.43
C ASN A 204 70.90 -11.17 -14.25
N VAL A 205 70.38 -11.03 -13.02
CA VAL A 205 71.19 -10.96 -11.80
C VAL A 205 72.00 -12.24 -11.58
N ILE A 206 71.36 -13.41 -11.68
CA ILE A 206 72.05 -14.70 -11.56
C ILE A 206 73.18 -14.81 -12.59
N SER A 207 72.89 -14.50 -13.86
CA SER A 207 73.89 -14.54 -14.94
C SER A 207 75.07 -13.60 -14.67
N HIS A 208 74.83 -12.45 -14.04
CA HIS A 208 75.87 -11.51 -13.66
C HIS A 208 76.76 -12.05 -12.53
N ILE A 209 76.15 -12.68 -11.51
CA ILE A 209 76.86 -13.34 -10.41
C ILE A 209 77.73 -14.49 -10.94
N ASP A 210 77.20 -15.32 -11.83
CA ASP A 210 77.94 -16.44 -12.42
C ASP A 210 79.17 -15.96 -13.19
N ARG A 211 79.03 -14.88 -13.97
CA ARG A 211 80.17 -14.27 -14.69
C ARG A 211 81.24 -13.73 -13.74
N LEU A 212 80.85 -13.12 -12.61
CA LEU A 212 81.79 -12.64 -11.60
C LEU A 212 82.54 -13.81 -10.93
N ASN A 213 81.83 -14.89 -10.61
CA ASN A 213 82.43 -16.09 -10.02
C ASN A 213 83.40 -16.77 -10.98
N ALA A 214 83.07 -16.86 -12.27
CA ALA A 214 83.95 -17.43 -13.29
C ALA A 214 85.26 -16.65 -13.41
N LYS A 215 85.21 -15.31 -13.49
CA LYS A 215 86.41 -14.45 -13.51
C LYS A 215 87.29 -14.64 -12.28
N LYS A 216 86.67 -14.71 -11.10
CA LYS A 216 87.41 -14.93 -9.84
C LYS A 216 88.10 -16.30 -9.81
N GLY A 217 87.52 -17.31 -10.45
CA GLY A 217 88.14 -18.62 -10.62
C GLY A 217 89.37 -18.57 -11.51
N GLU A 218 89.32 -17.86 -12.64
CA GLU A 218 90.46 -17.68 -13.56
C GLU A 218 91.62 -16.95 -12.88
N ASP A 219 91.35 -15.87 -12.13
CA ASP A 219 92.37 -15.08 -11.43
C ASP A 219 93.07 -15.85 -10.29
N LEU A 220 92.53 -16.98 -9.83
CA LEU A 220 93.13 -17.84 -8.78
C LEU A 220 94.08 -18.91 -9.34
N PHE A 221 94.11 -19.12 -10.66
CA PHE A 221 94.96 -20.11 -11.34
C PHE A 221 96.10 -19.50 -12.19
N THR A 222 96.24 -18.17 -12.18
CA THR A 222 97.40 -17.41 -12.70
C THR A 222 98.25 -16.86 -11.56
#